data_AF-A0A9E4D4U6-F1
#
_entry.id   AF-A0A9E4D4U6-F1
#
_cell.length_a   1.000
_cell.length_b   1.000
_cell.length_c   1.000
_cell.angle_alpha   90.00
_cell.angle_beta   90.00
_cell.angle_gamma   90.00
#
_symmetry.space_group_name_H-M   'P 1'
#
loop_
_entity.id
_entity.type
_entity.pdbx_description
1 polymer ?
#
loop_
_entity_poly.entity_id
_entity_poly.type
_entity_poly.pdbx_seq_one_letter_code
_entity_poly.pdbx_strand_id
1 'polypeptide(L)'
;MFKHSLLAATALALVAPAAASAQTEIQWWHAMGGRLGELVEEIAANFNASQSDYVVVPSFRGTYAETMNGAIAAFRAGEQPAIVQVFEVGTGTMMAAEGAVYPIYQLMADHHANFDPAAYLPAVVGYYTDPDGNMLSFPFNSSTPILYYNKDIFAAAGLDPNTPPRTWADMETMSRQIISSGAASCGFTTRW
;
A
#
# COMPACT_ATOMS: atom_id res chain seq x y z
N MET A 1 11.45 -74.27 -43.03
CA MET A 1 12.40 -73.17 -43.36
C MET A 1 11.59 -72.18 -44.18
N PHE A 2 11.13 -71.03 -43.69
CA PHE A 2 11.83 -69.89 -43.10
C PHE A 2 10.92 -69.21 -42.06
N LYS A 3 11.45 -68.88 -40.87
CA LYS A 3 10.80 -68.01 -39.89
C LYS A 3 11.17 -66.56 -40.22
N HIS A 4 10.18 -65.69 -40.44
CA HIS A 4 10.39 -64.24 -40.47
C HIS A 4 9.73 -63.64 -39.24
N SER A 5 10.56 -63.24 -38.28
CA SER A 5 10.18 -62.50 -37.09
C SER A 5 9.97 -61.03 -37.46
N LEU A 6 8.76 -60.50 -37.32
CA LEU A 6 8.53 -59.06 -37.35
C LEU A 6 8.98 -58.44 -36.02
N LEU A 7 10.03 -57.63 -36.04
CA LEU A 7 10.35 -56.71 -34.94
C LEU A 7 9.36 -55.53 -35.01
N ALA A 8 8.57 -55.34 -33.95
CA ALA A 8 7.86 -54.09 -33.70
C ALA A 8 8.86 -53.06 -33.14
N ALA A 9 9.16 -52.02 -33.92
CA ALA A 9 9.93 -50.88 -33.47
C ALA A 9 8.98 -49.90 -32.76
N THR A 10 8.93 -49.93 -31.44
CA THR A 10 8.22 -48.94 -30.63
C THR A 10 9.05 -47.65 -30.62
N ALA A 11 8.64 -46.65 -31.41
CA ALA A 11 9.23 -45.32 -31.35
C ALA A 11 8.82 -44.65 -30.04
N LEU A 12 9.76 -44.52 -29.09
CA LEU A 12 9.59 -43.74 -27.88
C LEU A 12 9.67 -42.26 -28.26
N ALA A 13 8.54 -41.59 -28.41
CA ALA A 13 8.50 -40.15 -28.56
C ALA A 13 8.98 -39.49 -27.26
N LEU A 14 10.19 -38.93 -27.26
CA LEU A 14 10.68 -38.05 -26.22
C LEU A 14 9.83 -36.77 -26.23
N VAL A 15 8.81 -36.72 -25.38
CA VAL A 15 8.16 -35.46 -25.02
C VAL A 15 9.14 -34.72 -24.14
N ALA A 16 9.84 -33.72 -24.71
CA ALA A 16 10.60 -32.78 -23.90
C ALA A 16 9.61 -32.07 -22.95
N PRO A 17 9.93 -31.91 -21.65
CA PRO A 17 9.11 -31.08 -20.79
C PRO A 17 9.18 -29.66 -21.34
N ALA A 18 8.04 -29.11 -21.76
CA ALA A 18 7.92 -27.68 -21.93
C ALA A 18 8.25 -27.08 -20.56
N ALA A 19 9.26 -26.20 -20.50
CA ALA A 19 9.50 -25.40 -19.31
C ALA A 19 8.23 -24.59 -19.06
N ALA A 20 7.43 -25.03 -18.08
CA ALA A 20 6.40 -24.18 -17.53
C ALA A 20 7.14 -23.01 -16.89
N SER A 21 7.10 -21.84 -17.53
CA SER A 21 7.59 -20.61 -16.90
C SER A 21 6.70 -20.36 -15.69
N ALA A 22 7.20 -20.68 -14.50
CA ALA A 22 6.50 -20.37 -13.27
C ALA A 22 6.39 -18.85 -13.19
N GLN A 23 5.15 -18.35 -13.14
CA GLN A 23 4.87 -16.93 -13.00
C GLN A 23 5.55 -16.42 -11.72
N THR A 24 6.27 -15.31 -11.81
CA THR A 24 7.01 -14.78 -10.66
C THR A 24 6.04 -14.10 -9.70
N GLU A 25 5.96 -14.61 -8.48
CA GLU A 25 5.09 -14.04 -7.45
C GLU A 25 5.75 -12.85 -6.74
N ILE A 26 4.99 -11.77 -6.57
CA ILE A 26 5.41 -10.51 -5.93
C ILE A 26 4.46 -10.25 -4.76
N GLN A 27 4.97 -10.47 -3.55
CA GLN A 27 4.22 -10.23 -2.32
C GLN A 27 4.17 -8.73 -1.99
N TRP A 28 2.97 -8.19 -1.81
CA TRP A 28 2.73 -6.79 -1.45
C TRP A 28 1.96 -6.68 -0.13
N TRP A 29 2.62 -6.24 0.93
CA TRP A 29 1.97 -6.01 2.22
C TRP A 29 1.45 -4.58 2.33
N HIS A 30 0.19 -4.42 2.76
CA HIS A 30 -0.46 -3.11 2.87
C HIS A 30 -1.30 -2.95 4.14
N ALA A 31 -1.58 -1.69 4.50
CA ALA A 31 -2.39 -1.31 5.67
C ALA A 31 -3.80 -0.84 5.30
N MET A 32 -4.19 -0.95 4.03
CA MET A 32 -5.50 -0.51 3.53
C MET A 32 -6.62 -1.48 3.92
N GLY A 33 -7.52 -1.04 4.81
CA GLY A 33 -8.75 -1.75 5.17
C GLY A 33 -10.00 -1.21 4.45
N GLY A 34 -11.11 -1.94 4.57
CA GLY A 34 -12.41 -1.55 3.97
C GLY A 34 -12.32 -1.30 2.47
N ARG A 35 -13.00 -0.25 1.98
CA ARG A 35 -13.01 0.11 0.55
C ARG A 35 -11.62 0.38 -0.03
N LEU A 36 -10.67 0.88 0.77
CA LEU A 36 -9.30 1.10 0.27
C LEU A 36 -8.59 -0.23 0.00
N GLY A 37 -8.84 -1.26 0.81
CA GLY A 37 -8.34 -2.61 0.56
C GLY A 37 -8.90 -3.20 -0.74
N GLU A 38 -10.21 -3.07 -0.98
CA GLU A 38 -10.85 -3.50 -2.23
C GLU A 38 -10.20 -2.86 -3.47
N LEU A 39 -9.82 -1.58 -3.39
CA LEU A 39 -9.14 -0.89 -4.49
C LEU A 39 -7.70 -1.38 -4.70
N VAL A 40 -6.98 -1.76 -3.63
CA VAL A 40 -5.65 -2.38 -3.73
C VAL A 40 -5.74 -3.73 -4.45
N GLU A 41 -6.73 -4.54 -4.10
CA GLU A 41 -7.01 -5.81 -4.80
C GLU A 41 -7.33 -5.58 -6.28
N GLU A 42 -8.12 -4.57 -6.61
CA GLU A 42 -8.44 -4.20 -8.00
C GLU A 42 -7.19 -3.77 -8.78
N ILE A 43 -6.31 -2.96 -8.18
CA ILE A 43 -5.02 -2.56 -8.78
C ILE A 43 -4.18 -3.79 -9.11
N ALA A 44 -4.02 -4.71 -8.16
CA ALA A 44 -3.26 -5.94 -8.36
C ALA A 44 -3.90 -6.83 -9.43
N ALA A 45 -5.21 -7.00 -9.41
CA ALA A 45 -5.95 -7.79 -10.39
C ALA A 45 -5.79 -7.24 -11.82
N ASN A 46 -5.90 -5.92 -12.00
CA ASN A 46 -5.71 -5.27 -13.29
C ASN A 46 -4.28 -5.46 -13.81
N PHE A 47 -3.27 -5.34 -12.95
CA PHE A 47 -1.88 -5.62 -13.33
C PHE A 47 -1.69 -7.09 -13.72
N ASN A 48 -2.19 -8.02 -12.90
CA ASN A 48 -2.10 -9.46 -13.13
C ASN A 48 -2.83 -9.90 -14.40
N ALA A 49 -3.91 -9.22 -14.79
CA ALA A 49 -4.62 -9.49 -16.03
C ALA A 49 -3.94 -8.91 -17.28
N SER A 50 -3.08 -7.90 -17.12
CA SER A 50 -2.44 -7.22 -18.24
C SER A 50 -1.24 -7.97 -18.84
N GLN A 51 -0.73 -8.99 -18.13
CA GLN A 51 0.47 -9.75 -18.49
C GLN A 51 0.46 -11.15 -17.83
N SER A 52 1.40 -12.03 -18.20
CA SER A 52 1.46 -13.42 -17.68
C SER A 52 2.78 -13.79 -16.99
N ASP A 53 3.70 -12.85 -16.85
CA ASP A 53 5.05 -13.06 -16.32
C ASP A 53 5.10 -12.96 -14.78
N TYR A 54 4.23 -12.14 -14.18
CA TYR A 54 4.21 -11.81 -12.75
C TYR A 54 2.81 -11.96 -12.13
N VAL A 55 2.74 -12.36 -10.85
CA VAL A 55 1.53 -12.24 -10.02
C VAL A 55 1.83 -11.34 -8.82
N VAL A 56 1.17 -10.20 -8.73
CA VAL A 56 1.16 -9.38 -7.52
C VAL A 56 0.11 -9.92 -6.57
N VAL A 57 0.52 -10.26 -5.35
CA VAL A 57 -0.33 -10.79 -4.28
C VAL A 57 -0.39 -9.75 -3.15
N PRO A 58 -1.42 -8.89 -3.11
CA PRO A 58 -1.63 -7.99 -1.99
C PRO A 58 -2.02 -8.77 -0.73
N SER A 59 -1.64 -8.25 0.44
CA SER A 59 -1.94 -8.83 1.73
C SER A 59 -2.14 -7.73 2.77
N PHE A 60 -3.35 -7.64 3.30
CA PHE A 60 -3.67 -6.74 4.40
C PHE A 60 -2.96 -7.20 5.69
N ARG A 61 -2.17 -6.30 6.30
CA ARG A 61 -1.35 -6.59 7.51
C ARG A 61 -1.77 -5.77 8.74
N GLY A 62 -2.99 -5.25 8.75
CA GLY A 62 -3.52 -4.45 9.86
C GLY A 62 -3.22 -2.97 9.68
N THR A 63 -2.93 -2.28 10.78
CA THR A 63 -2.53 -0.87 10.79
C THR A 63 -1.17 -0.66 10.12
N TYR A 64 -0.86 0.60 9.80
CA TYR A 64 0.46 0.97 9.29
C TYR A 64 1.61 0.57 10.23
N ALA A 65 1.42 0.73 11.55
CA ALA A 65 2.42 0.35 12.54
C ALA A 65 2.62 -1.16 12.61
N GLU A 66 1.54 -1.95 12.56
CA GLU A 66 1.60 -3.42 12.51
C GLU A 66 2.28 -3.90 11.22
N THR A 67 1.92 -3.32 10.08
CA THR A 67 2.53 -3.63 8.78
C THR A 67 4.03 -3.38 8.78
N MET A 68 4.47 -2.21 9.26
CA MET A 68 5.89 -1.85 9.35
C MET A 68 6.65 -2.77 10.31
N ASN A 69 6.13 -2.99 11.51
CA ASN A 69 6.76 -3.87 12.51
C ASN A 69 6.85 -5.32 12.01
N GLY A 70 5.80 -5.80 11.33
CA GLY A 70 5.79 -7.11 10.69
C GLY A 70 6.87 -7.22 9.60
N ALA A 71 7.01 -6.20 8.75
CA ALA A 71 8.04 -6.20 7.71
C ALA A 71 9.47 -6.16 8.28
N ILE A 72 9.71 -5.40 9.35
CA ILE A 72 11.01 -5.40 10.06
C ILE A 72 11.33 -6.79 10.62
N ALA A 73 10.35 -7.45 11.24
CA ALA A 73 10.53 -8.81 11.76
C ALA A 73 10.78 -9.82 10.63
N ALA A 74 10.01 -9.73 9.54
CA ALA A 74 10.14 -10.58 8.37
C ALA A 74 11.52 -10.43 7.70
N PHE A 75 12.03 -9.20 7.58
CA PHE A 75 13.37 -8.94 7.06
C PHE A 75 14.46 -9.61 7.89
N ARG A 76 14.37 -9.53 9.23
CA ARG A 76 15.31 -10.21 10.13
C ARG A 76 15.25 -11.74 10.03
N ALA A 77 14.11 -12.28 9.61
CA ALA A 77 13.90 -13.70 9.38
C ALA A 77 14.23 -14.16 7.94
N GLY A 78 14.46 -13.22 7.01
CA GLY A 78 14.64 -13.52 5.58
C GLY A 78 13.33 -13.84 4.84
N GLU A 79 12.19 -13.39 5.38
CA GLU A 79 10.83 -13.67 4.88
C GLU A 79 10.07 -12.39 4.47
N GLN A 80 10.78 -11.28 4.24
CA GLN A 80 10.20 -9.99 3.87
C GLN A 80 9.42 -10.03 2.55
N PRO A 81 8.36 -9.21 2.40
CA PRO A 81 7.68 -9.04 1.12
C PRO A 81 8.57 -8.29 0.11
N ALA A 82 8.21 -8.37 -1.17
CA ALA A 82 8.84 -7.57 -2.22
C ALA A 82 8.43 -6.09 -2.12
N ILE A 83 7.18 -5.82 -1.73
CA ILE A 83 6.63 -4.47 -1.57
C ILE A 83 5.98 -4.37 -0.19
N VAL A 84 6.29 -3.31 0.54
CA VAL A 84 5.60 -2.98 1.80
C VAL A 84 5.12 -1.54 1.78
N GLN A 85 3.85 -1.33 2.12
CA GLN A 85 3.29 -0.01 2.34
C GLN A 85 3.62 0.44 3.77
N VAL A 86 4.26 1.60 3.89
CA VAL A 86 4.60 2.23 5.17
C VAL A 86 4.07 3.67 5.15
N PHE A 87 3.65 4.16 6.32
CA PHE A 87 3.27 5.57 6.52
C PHE A 87 4.50 6.47 6.38
N GLU A 88 4.28 7.75 6.06
CA GLU A 88 5.35 8.65 5.64
C GLU A 88 6.47 8.74 6.70
N VAL A 89 6.12 8.93 7.98
CA VAL A 89 7.08 9.03 9.10
C VAL A 89 7.94 7.77 9.28
N GLY A 90 7.47 6.61 8.82
CA GLY A 90 8.24 5.38 8.84
C GLY A 90 9.40 5.34 7.84
N THR A 91 9.43 6.22 6.83
CA THR A 91 10.46 6.22 5.77
C THR A 91 11.87 6.28 6.35
N GLY A 92 12.13 7.21 7.26
CA GLY A 92 13.45 7.36 7.88
C GLY A 92 13.86 6.10 8.66
N THR A 93 12.92 5.49 9.40
CA THR A 93 13.17 4.23 10.11
C THR A 93 13.48 3.08 9.16
N MET A 94 12.74 2.98 8.06
CA MET A 94 12.95 1.95 7.05
C MET A 94 14.30 2.12 6.33
N MET A 95 14.69 3.35 6.00
CA MET A 95 15.98 3.66 5.36
C MET A 95 17.17 3.48 6.29
N ALA A 96 17.00 3.71 7.59
CA ALA A 96 18.05 3.48 8.59
C ALA A 96 18.35 1.99 8.80
N ALA A 97 17.44 1.08 8.40
CA ALA A 97 17.70 -0.34 8.39
C ALA A 97 18.51 -0.70 7.13
N GLU A 98 19.84 -0.61 7.23
CA GLU A 98 20.76 -0.89 6.12
C GLU A 98 20.46 -2.25 5.46
N GLY A 99 20.29 -2.22 4.13
CA GLY A 99 19.99 -3.41 3.32
C GLY A 99 18.53 -3.90 3.39
N ALA A 100 17.67 -3.29 4.21
CA ALA A 100 16.27 -3.70 4.32
C ALA A 100 15.38 -3.17 3.19
N VAL A 101 15.73 -2.02 2.62
CA VAL A 101 14.99 -1.40 1.53
C VAL A 101 15.91 -1.15 0.35
N TYR A 102 15.41 -1.45 -0.84
CA TYR A 102 16.01 -1.03 -2.10
C TYR A 102 15.44 0.34 -2.47
N PRO A 103 16.22 1.43 -2.38
CA PRO A 103 15.70 2.77 -2.67
C PRO A 103 15.20 2.87 -4.10
N ILE A 104 14.07 3.56 -4.32
CA ILE A 104 13.44 3.54 -5.64
C ILE A 104 14.28 4.19 -6.72
N TYR A 105 15.00 5.28 -6.41
CA TYR A 105 15.91 5.90 -7.38
C TYR A 105 16.95 4.90 -7.90
N GLN A 106 17.46 4.03 -7.01
CA GLN A 106 18.49 3.05 -7.34
C GLN A 106 17.88 1.88 -8.12
N LEU A 107 16.74 1.34 -7.69
CA LEU A 107 16.02 0.29 -8.42
C LEU A 107 15.74 0.74 -9.86
N MET A 108 15.27 1.97 -10.04
CA MET A 108 14.94 2.50 -11.37
C MET A 108 16.17 2.68 -12.24
N ALA A 109 17.27 3.20 -11.67
CA ALA A 109 18.53 3.35 -12.38
C ALA A 109 19.10 1.99 -12.82
N ASP A 110 19.15 1.02 -11.90
CA ASP A 110 19.72 -0.31 -12.12
C ASP A 110 18.93 -1.11 -13.17
N HIS A 111 17.64 -0.84 -13.31
CA HIS A 111 16.76 -1.47 -14.30
C HIS A 111 16.45 -0.60 -15.53
N HIS A 112 17.12 0.55 -15.69
CA HIS A 112 16.90 1.49 -16.79
C HIS A 112 15.43 1.91 -16.98
N ALA A 113 14.68 1.96 -15.89
CA ALA A 113 13.28 2.36 -15.89
C ALA A 113 13.17 3.88 -15.72
N ASN A 114 12.25 4.49 -16.48
CA ASN A 114 12.03 5.93 -16.38
C ASN A 114 11.39 6.27 -15.03
N PHE A 115 12.01 7.19 -14.30
CA PHE A 115 11.50 7.68 -13.03
C PHE A 115 11.71 9.19 -12.95
N ASP A 116 10.60 9.92 -13.00
CA ASP A 116 10.58 11.37 -12.94
C ASP A 116 9.93 11.83 -11.63
N PRO A 117 10.72 12.28 -10.64
CA PRO A 117 10.18 12.87 -9.42
C PRO A 117 9.26 14.07 -9.69
N ALA A 118 9.42 14.80 -10.81
CA ALA A 118 8.58 15.93 -11.15
C ALA A 118 7.14 15.52 -11.55
N ALA A 119 6.88 14.24 -11.76
CA ALA A 119 5.53 13.71 -11.95
C ALA A 119 4.69 13.73 -10.65
N TYR A 120 5.32 13.97 -9.50
CA TYR A 120 4.67 13.99 -8.19
C TYR A 120 4.56 15.40 -7.61
N LEU A 121 3.64 15.57 -6.66
CA LEU A 121 3.48 16.84 -5.95
C LEU A 121 4.77 17.22 -5.21
N PRO A 122 5.26 18.48 -5.30
CA PRO A 122 6.54 18.87 -4.68
C PRO A 122 6.63 18.59 -3.18
N ALA A 123 5.52 18.75 -2.45
CA ALA A 123 5.46 18.47 -1.01
C ALA A 123 5.64 16.97 -0.70
N VAL A 124 5.20 16.09 -1.60
CA VAL A 124 5.39 14.64 -1.51
C VAL A 124 6.82 14.28 -1.85
N VAL A 125 7.35 14.81 -2.96
CA VAL A 125 8.75 14.60 -3.37
C VAL A 125 9.71 14.98 -2.25
N GLY A 126 9.58 16.21 -1.72
CA GLY A 126 10.48 16.71 -0.68
C GLY A 126 10.47 15.86 0.61
N TYR A 127 9.37 15.16 0.89
CA TYR A 127 9.28 14.28 2.05
C TYR A 127 10.06 12.97 1.86
N TYR A 128 10.02 12.41 0.66
CA TYR A 128 10.63 11.11 0.35
C TYR A 128 12.04 11.22 -0.25
N THR A 129 12.63 12.41 -0.28
CA THR A 129 13.94 12.67 -0.86
C THR A 129 15.01 12.82 0.22
N ASP A 130 16.15 12.16 0.02
CA ASP A 130 17.32 12.29 0.89
C ASP A 130 18.05 13.64 0.71
N PRO A 131 19.04 13.98 1.56
CA PRO A 131 19.80 15.22 1.43
C PRO A 131 20.59 15.37 0.12
N ASP A 132 20.86 14.26 -0.58
CA ASP A 132 21.58 14.23 -1.85
C ASP A 132 20.64 14.40 -3.06
N GLY A 133 19.32 14.50 -2.82
CA GLY A 133 18.32 14.73 -3.85
C GLY A 133 17.70 13.45 -4.42
N ASN A 134 17.99 12.28 -3.84
CA ASN A 134 17.47 11.01 -4.32
C ASN A 134 16.14 10.66 -3.65
N MET A 135 15.13 10.35 -4.46
CA MET A 135 13.83 9.92 -3.96
C MET A 135 13.89 8.45 -3.52
N LEU A 136 13.62 8.19 -2.25
CA LEU A 136 13.88 6.92 -1.56
C LEU A 136 12.76 5.89 -1.74
N SER A 137 11.52 6.34 -1.92
CA SER A 137 10.36 5.45 -2.05
C SER A 137 9.32 5.99 -3.03
N PHE A 138 8.44 5.10 -3.49
CA PHE A 138 7.30 5.47 -4.33
C PHE A 138 6.13 6.00 -3.50
N PRO A 139 5.61 7.20 -3.79
CA PRO A 139 4.38 7.66 -3.18
C PRO A 139 3.20 6.87 -3.74
N PHE A 140 2.52 6.10 -2.89
CA PHE A 140 1.35 5.32 -3.29
C PHE A 140 0.04 6.10 -3.11
N ASN A 141 -0.13 6.72 -1.95
CA ASN A 141 -1.29 7.56 -1.65
C ASN A 141 -0.89 8.69 -0.69
N SER A 142 -1.58 9.82 -0.80
CA SER A 142 -1.43 10.96 0.10
C SER A 142 -2.81 11.41 0.56
N SER A 143 -2.94 11.75 1.84
CA SER A 143 -4.19 12.22 2.44
C SER A 143 -3.94 13.45 3.29
N THR A 144 -4.91 14.36 3.31
CA THR A 144 -4.94 15.49 4.24
C THR A 144 -6.14 15.30 5.18
N PRO A 145 -5.99 15.57 6.49
CA PRO A 145 -7.13 15.51 7.40
C PRO A 145 -8.17 16.56 7.00
N ILE A 146 -9.44 16.16 7.12
CA ILE A 146 -10.58 17.04 6.93
C ILE A 146 -11.52 16.93 8.12
N LEU A 147 -12.25 18.01 8.40
CA LEU A 147 -13.25 18.02 9.46
C LEU A 147 -14.58 17.52 8.90
N TYR A 148 -15.02 16.37 9.39
CA TYR A 148 -16.43 15.96 9.30
C TYR A 148 -17.17 16.44 10.54
N TYR A 149 -18.40 16.93 10.36
CA TYR A 149 -19.29 17.30 11.46
C TYR A 149 -20.70 16.76 11.18
N ASN A 150 -21.42 16.42 12.24
CA ASN A 150 -22.77 15.88 12.15
C ASN A 150 -23.79 17.03 12.26
N LYS A 151 -24.50 17.30 11.16
CA LYS A 151 -25.51 18.35 11.07
C LYS A 151 -26.71 18.12 11.99
N ASP A 152 -27.11 16.87 12.21
CA ASP A 152 -28.23 16.53 13.08
C ASP A 152 -27.87 16.79 14.56
N ILE A 153 -26.63 16.47 14.95
CA ILE A 153 -26.11 16.79 16.29
C ILE A 153 -26.03 18.32 16.48
N PHE A 154 -25.62 19.06 15.46
CA PHE A 154 -25.63 20.53 15.51
C PHE A 154 -27.04 21.06 15.74
N ALA A 155 -28.03 20.61 14.94
CA ALA A 155 -29.41 21.01 15.10
C ALA A 155 -29.97 20.67 16.49
N ALA A 156 -29.71 19.45 16.99
CA ALA A 156 -30.15 19.01 18.32
C ALA A 156 -29.52 19.81 19.47
N ALA A 157 -28.28 20.29 19.28
CA ALA A 157 -27.59 21.15 20.23
C ALA A 157 -27.99 22.64 20.15
N GLY A 158 -28.88 23.00 19.22
CA GLY A 158 -29.26 24.40 18.96
C GLY A 158 -28.20 25.21 18.19
N LEU A 159 -27.29 24.54 17.49
CA LEU A 159 -26.31 25.15 16.57
C LEU A 159 -26.87 25.21 15.15
N ASP A 160 -26.39 26.14 14.33
CA ASP A 160 -26.72 26.19 12.90
C ASP A 160 -26.00 25.05 12.14
N PRO A 161 -26.72 24.09 11.54
CA PRO A 161 -26.12 22.96 10.81
C PRO A 161 -25.35 23.34 9.55
N ASN A 162 -25.39 24.60 9.12
CA ASN A 162 -24.65 25.09 7.95
C ASN A 162 -23.48 26.00 8.32
N THR A 163 -23.25 26.23 9.61
CA THR A 163 -22.12 27.03 10.11
C THR A 163 -21.16 26.12 10.88
N PRO A 164 -20.25 25.40 10.19
CA PRO A 164 -19.22 24.63 10.87
C PRO A 164 -18.22 25.55 11.58
N PRO A 165 -17.52 25.04 12.60
CA PRO A 165 -16.47 25.78 13.29
C PRO A 165 -15.36 26.16 12.32
N ARG A 166 -14.93 27.42 12.38
CA ARG A 166 -13.86 27.96 11.52
C ARG A 166 -12.54 28.15 12.25
N THR A 167 -12.60 28.19 13.57
CA THR A 167 -11.44 28.34 14.45
C THR A 167 -11.44 27.28 15.54
N TRP A 168 -10.30 27.10 16.21
CA TRP A 168 -10.20 26.21 17.37
C TRP A 168 -11.07 26.68 18.54
N ALA A 169 -11.28 27.99 18.71
CA ALA A 169 -12.19 28.52 19.71
C ALA A 169 -13.65 28.18 19.39
N ASP A 170 -14.04 28.19 18.10
CA ASP A 170 -15.35 27.73 17.66
C ASP A 170 -15.51 26.24 17.93
N MET A 171 -14.51 25.43 17.58
CA MET A 171 -14.49 23.99 17.86
C MET A 171 -14.74 23.71 19.34
N GLU A 172 -14.02 24.38 20.24
CA GLU A 172 -14.21 24.22 21.69
C GLU A 172 -15.61 24.64 22.13
N THR A 173 -16.05 25.84 21.74
CA THR A 173 -17.34 26.41 22.15
C THR A 173 -18.50 25.52 21.69
N MET A 174 -18.52 25.15 20.41
CA MET A 174 -19.56 24.30 19.83
C MET A 174 -19.52 22.89 20.43
N SER A 175 -18.33 22.32 20.65
CA SER A 175 -18.19 21.01 21.32
C SER A 175 -18.78 21.02 22.74
N ARG A 176 -18.51 22.08 23.51
CA ARG A 176 -19.07 22.23 24.87
C ARG A 176 -20.59 22.34 24.84
N GLN A 177 -21.16 23.07 23.88
CA GLN A 177 -22.61 23.19 23.71
C GLN A 177 -23.26 21.86 23.31
N ILE A 178 -22.62 21.10 22.41
CA ILE A 178 -23.08 19.75 22.04
C ILE A 178 -23.16 18.83 23.26
N ILE A 179 -22.15 18.87 24.12
CA ILE A 179 -22.11 18.05 25.35
C ILE A 179 -23.16 18.55 26.36
N SER A 180 -23.25 19.86 26.61
CA SER A 180 -24.14 20.41 27.63
C SER A 180 -25.62 20.30 27.27
N SER A 181 -25.97 20.35 25.98
CA SER A 181 -27.33 20.11 25.49
C SER A 181 -27.75 18.64 25.57
N GLY A 182 -26.81 17.71 25.75
CA GLY A 182 -27.06 16.27 25.70
C GLY A 182 -27.22 15.72 24.29
N ALA A 183 -26.96 16.52 23.25
CA ALA A 183 -27.06 16.08 21.85
C ALA A 183 -26.05 14.97 21.50
N ALA A 184 -24.89 14.96 22.15
CA ALA A 184 -23.93 13.86 22.09
C ALA A 184 -23.06 13.81 23.36
N SER A 185 -22.49 12.64 23.66
CA SER A 185 -21.55 12.46 24.78
C SER A 185 -20.15 12.99 24.50
N CYS A 186 -19.83 13.30 23.24
CA CYS A 186 -18.54 13.80 22.79
C CYS A 186 -18.74 14.88 21.73
N GLY A 187 -18.08 16.04 21.89
CA GLY A 187 -18.18 17.15 20.95
C GLY A 187 -17.13 17.12 19.82
N PHE A 188 -16.00 16.43 20.04
CA PHE A 188 -14.92 16.32 19.06
C PHE A 188 -14.07 15.08 19.31
N THR A 189 -13.70 14.40 18.23
CA THR A 189 -12.76 13.27 18.24
C THR A 189 -11.84 13.37 17.04
N THR A 190 -10.61 12.88 17.18
CA THR A 190 -9.68 12.67 16.09
C THR A 190 -9.44 11.19 15.91
N ARG A 191 -9.27 10.76 14.66
CA ARG A 191 -8.87 9.40 14.33
C ARG A 191 -7.84 9.47 13.20
N TRP A 192 -6.83 8.63 13.29
CA TRP A 192 -5.77 8.42 12.31
C TRP A 192 -5.79 6.96 11.88
#